data_AF-A0A348NNS6-F1
#
_entry.id   AF-A0A348NNS6-F1
#
_cell.length_a   1.000
_cell.length_b   1.000
_cell.length_c   1.000
_cell.angle_alpha   90.00
_cell.angle_beta   90.00
_cell.angle_gamma   90.00
#
_symmetry.space_group_name_H-M   'P 1'
#
loop_
_entity.id
_entity.type
_entity.pdbx_description
1 polymer ?
#
loop_
_entity_poly.entity_id
_entity_poly.type
_entity_poly.pdbx_seq_one_letter_code
_entity_poly.pdbx_strand_id
1 'polypeptide(L)'
;AEKEAAEKAVEKAEKEAAEKAAEKGTKKVNLNFNNGHFPDGIDIRGTLVLLFEPDVDPDSKIKFDAPLRINPITPEQLDDLDPGDPDTFVSGYSGMRPDVFDASQTAKDSAGNAITPFTMQDDLPALMYNGGIADLHKQVNISGVIYSPVFAEIENKGNTTQYINGAVIGGGGILVQNKGNGKTIIKYNPNTLDRLATDESNGKTFRVVHRE
;
A
#
# COMPACT_ATOMS: atom_id res chain seq x y z
N ALA A 1 -28.87 25.95 10.52
CA ALA A 1 -29.94 25.51 9.60
C ALA A 1 -29.35 24.85 8.36
N GLU A 2 -28.61 25.55 7.48
CA GLU A 2 -28.01 24.95 6.27
C GLU A 2 -26.93 23.89 6.56
N LYS A 3 -26.01 24.15 7.50
CA LYS A 3 -24.96 23.18 7.88
C LYS A 3 -25.52 21.87 8.44
N GLU A 4 -26.55 21.98 9.28
CA GLU A 4 -27.23 20.83 9.89
C GLU A 4 -28.06 20.04 8.85
N ALA A 5 -28.62 20.74 7.85
CA ALA A 5 -29.29 20.10 6.72
C ALA A 5 -28.31 19.37 5.79
N ALA A 6 -27.11 19.92 5.60
CA ALA A 6 -26.04 19.29 4.83
C ALA A 6 -25.49 18.04 5.54
N GLU A 7 -25.22 18.11 6.85
CA GLU A 7 -24.79 16.95 7.65
C GLU A 7 -25.83 15.82 7.64
N LYS A 8 -27.12 16.16 7.78
CA LYS A 8 -28.21 15.17 7.68
C LYS A 8 -28.37 14.58 6.28
N ALA A 9 -28.06 15.35 5.23
CA ALA A 9 -28.08 14.86 3.86
C ALA A 9 -26.92 13.89 3.57
N VAL A 10 -25.73 14.16 4.12
CA VAL A 10 -24.57 13.26 4.06
C VAL A 10 -24.86 11.97 4.82
N GLU A 11 -25.34 12.05 6.07
CA GLU A 11 -25.64 10.86 6.88
C GLU A 11 -26.72 9.97 6.20
N LYS A 12 -27.70 10.60 5.56
CA LYS A 12 -28.73 9.89 4.80
C LYS A 12 -28.15 9.23 3.54
N ALA A 13 -27.28 9.93 2.81
CA ALA A 13 -26.62 9.38 1.63
C ALA A 13 -25.69 8.20 1.98
N GLU A 14 -24.97 8.28 3.11
CA GLU A 14 -24.13 7.20 3.63
C GLU A 14 -24.96 5.97 4.03
N LYS A 15 -26.10 6.18 4.72
CA LYS A 15 -27.03 5.08 5.06
C LYS A 15 -27.64 4.42 3.83
N GLU A 16 -28.11 5.20 2.86
CA GLU A 16 -28.68 4.67 1.61
C GLU A 16 -27.63 3.96 0.75
N ALA A 17 -26.38 4.42 0.76
CA ALA A 17 -25.26 3.73 0.12
C ALA A 17 -24.93 2.41 0.83
N ALA A 18 -24.92 2.39 2.17
CA ALA A 18 -24.69 1.20 2.97
C ALA A 18 -25.80 0.14 2.80
N GLU A 19 -27.08 0.54 2.75
CA GLU A 19 -28.20 -0.36 2.48
C GLU A 19 -28.16 -0.93 1.06
N LYS A 20 -27.82 -0.11 0.05
CA LYS A 20 -27.64 -0.59 -1.33
C LYS A 20 -26.43 -1.51 -1.49
N ALA A 21 -25.36 -1.28 -0.71
CA ALA A 21 -24.21 -2.18 -0.64
C ALA A 21 -24.57 -3.50 0.07
N ALA A 22 -25.49 -3.49 1.03
CA ALA A 22 -25.99 -4.71 1.68
C ALA A 22 -26.90 -5.55 0.77
N GLU A 23 -27.67 -4.92 -0.14
CA GLU A 23 -28.51 -5.63 -1.13
C GLU A 23 -27.71 -6.22 -2.29
N LYS A 24 -26.62 -5.56 -2.72
CA LYS A 24 -25.63 -6.13 -3.64
C LYS A 24 -24.63 -6.95 -2.83
N GLY A 25 -24.94 -8.22 -2.57
CA GLY A 25 -24.05 -9.12 -1.84
C GLY A 25 -22.57 -8.92 -2.23
N THR A 26 -21.72 -8.78 -1.21
CA THR A 26 -20.30 -8.51 -1.41
C THR A 26 -19.63 -9.66 -2.17
N LYS A 27 -18.68 -9.31 -3.03
CA LYS A 27 -17.89 -10.27 -3.80
C LYS A 27 -16.54 -10.44 -3.13
N LYS A 28 -16.28 -11.64 -2.65
CA LYS A 28 -14.94 -12.00 -2.19
C LYS A 28 -13.99 -12.15 -3.37
N VAL A 29 -12.94 -11.36 -3.38
CA VAL A 29 -11.88 -11.42 -4.39
C VAL A 29 -10.60 -11.95 -3.73
N ASN A 30 -9.97 -12.93 -4.37
CA ASN A 30 -8.66 -13.41 -3.98
C ASN A 30 -7.69 -13.18 -5.15
N LEU A 31 -6.94 -12.09 -5.10
CA LEU A 31 -5.89 -11.81 -6.08
C LEU A 31 -4.57 -12.36 -5.58
N ASN A 32 -3.79 -12.95 -6.49
CA ASN A 32 -2.46 -13.48 -6.17
C ASN A 32 -1.44 -13.06 -7.23
N PHE A 33 -0.66 -12.02 -6.93
CA PHE A 33 0.49 -11.58 -7.70
C PHE A 33 1.66 -12.48 -7.33
N ASN A 34 1.97 -13.46 -8.19
CA ASN A 34 2.98 -14.49 -7.93
C ASN A 34 4.04 -14.54 -9.04
N ASN A 35 5.10 -15.32 -8.84
CA ASN A 35 6.21 -15.44 -9.79
C ASN A 35 5.80 -15.98 -11.18
N GLY A 36 4.64 -16.63 -11.33
CA GLY A 36 4.12 -17.02 -12.64
C GLY A 36 3.59 -15.84 -13.44
N HIS A 37 3.06 -14.82 -12.76
CA HIS A 37 2.62 -13.56 -13.38
C HIS A 37 3.77 -12.55 -13.48
N PHE A 38 4.63 -12.51 -12.45
CA PHE A 38 5.73 -11.55 -12.30
C PHE A 38 7.02 -12.29 -11.88
N PRO A 39 7.72 -12.95 -12.83
CA PRO A 39 8.86 -13.82 -12.51
C PRO A 39 10.00 -13.08 -11.82
N ASP A 40 10.24 -11.83 -12.22
CA ASP A 40 11.27 -10.97 -11.63
C ASP A 40 10.75 -10.12 -10.47
N GLY A 41 9.47 -10.19 -10.16
CA GLY A 41 8.78 -9.31 -9.22
C GLY A 41 8.17 -8.07 -9.85
N ILE A 42 7.72 -7.15 -9.00
CA ILE A 42 7.07 -5.89 -9.36
C ILE A 42 7.93 -4.75 -8.84
N ASP A 43 8.41 -3.90 -9.75
CA ASP A 43 9.16 -2.68 -9.44
C ASP A 43 8.32 -1.45 -9.76
N ILE A 44 8.14 -0.59 -8.76
CA ILE A 44 7.37 0.64 -8.91
C ILE A 44 8.23 1.83 -8.51
N ARG A 45 8.19 2.85 -9.37
CA ARG A 45 8.66 4.19 -9.06
C ARG A 45 7.45 5.07 -8.76
N GLY A 46 7.29 5.46 -7.50
CA GLY A 46 6.16 6.26 -7.03
C GLY A 46 5.12 5.42 -6.29
N THR A 47 3.83 5.66 -6.54
CA THR A 47 2.74 4.97 -5.84
C THR A 47 2.14 3.84 -6.67
N LEU A 48 1.92 2.67 -6.05
CA LEU A 48 1.01 1.64 -6.54
C LEU A 48 -0.32 1.75 -5.80
N VAL A 49 -1.41 2.01 -6.53
CA VAL A 49 -2.76 2.04 -5.97
C VAL A 49 -3.56 0.86 -6.50
N LEU A 50 -4.20 0.13 -5.59
CA LEU A 50 -5.13 -0.94 -5.88
C LEU A 50 -6.54 -0.44 -5.55
N LEU A 51 -7.27 -0.10 -6.61
CA LEU A 51 -8.64 0.39 -6.57
C LEU A 51 -9.60 -0.76 -6.86
N PHE A 52 -10.41 -1.11 -5.87
CA PHE A 52 -11.47 -2.10 -5.96
C PHE A 52 -12.83 -1.43 -6.08
N GLU A 53 -13.74 -2.10 -6.78
CA GLU A 53 -15.14 -1.72 -6.85
C GLU A 53 -15.79 -1.75 -5.45
N PRO A 54 -16.82 -0.93 -5.18
CA PRO A 54 -17.46 -0.87 -3.86
C PRO A 54 -18.12 -2.17 -3.40
N ASP A 55 -18.39 -3.10 -4.31
CA ASP A 55 -18.98 -4.41 -3.99
C ASP A 55 -17.94 -5.46 -3.59
N VAL A 56 -16.64 -5.12 -3.59
CA VAL A 56 -15.59 -6.03 -3.13
C VAL A 56 -15.62 -6.14 -1.62
N ASP A 57 -15.68 -7.38 -1.14
CA ASP A 57 -15.73 -7.69 0.28
C ASP A 57 -14.45 -7.19 1.00
N PRO A 58 -14.55 -6.51 2.15
CA PRO A 58 -13.39 -6.11 2.95
C PRO A 58 -12.45 -7.27 3.32
N ASP A 59 -12.98 -8.49 3.48
CA ASP A 59 -12.21 -9.71 3.79
C ASP A 59 -11.55 -10.34 2.55
N SER A 60 -11.63 -9.67 1.39
CA SER A 60 -10.91 -10.04 0.17
C SER A 60 -9.41 -9.97 0.42
N LYS A 61 -8.66 -10.95 -0.09
CA LYS A 61 -7.21 -11.06 0.10
C LYS A 61 -6.48 -10.65 -1.17
N ILE A 62 -5.62 -9.65 -1.04
CA ILE A 62 -4.80 -9.16 -2.14
C ILE A 62 -3.36 -9.53 -1.85
N LYS A 63 -2.97 -10.67 -2.40
CA LYS A 63 -1.74 -11.36 -2.03
C LYS A 63 -0.60 -11.04 -2.99
N PHE A 64 0.51 -10.59 -2.43
CA PHE A 64 1.81 -10.46 -3.11
C PHE A 64 2.72 -11.61 -2.72
N ASP A 65 2.72 -12.64 -3.56
CA ASP A 65 3.57 -13.84 -3.49
C ASP A 65 4.70 -13.81 -4.55
N ALA A 66 5.03 -12.60 -5.00
CA ALA A 66 6.20 -12.24 -5.79
C ALA A 66 6.91 -11.08 -5.08
N PRO A 67 8.21 -10.84 -5.35
CA PRO A 67 8.87 -9.64 -4.85
C PRO A 67 8.11 -8.37 -5.25
N LEU A 68 7.88 -7.46 -4.30
CA LEU A 68 7.31 -6.14 -4.54
C LEU A 68 8.29 -5.09 -4.02
N ARG A 69 8.71 -4.18 -4.91
CA ARG A 69 9.71 -3.16 -4.63
C ARG A 69 9.15 -1.82 -5.03
N ILE A 70 9.02 -0.91 -4.07
CA ILE A 70 8.54 0.46 -4.31
C ILE A 70 9.61 1.42 -3.83
N ASN A 71 10.22 2.12 -4.78
CA ASN A 71 11.41 2.95 -4.58
C ASN A 71 12.44 2.26 -3.64
N PRO A 72 12.88 1.03 -3.97
CA PRO A 72 13.78 0.31 -3.09
C PRO A 72 15.12 1.06 -2.96
N ILE A 73 15.81 0.86 -1.83
CA ILE A 73 17.25 1.14 -1.69
C ILE A 73 18.03 0.32 -2.73
N THR A 74 19.26 0.73 -3.03
CA THR A 74 20.11 0.02 -3.99
C THR A 74 20.53 -1.36 -3.43
N PRO A 75 20.88 -2.33 -4.29
CA PRO A 75 21.41 -3.62 -3.84
C PRO A 75 22.62 -3.47 -2.90
N GLU A 76 23.53 -2.53 -3.19
CA GLU A 76 24.71 -2.27 -2.35
C GLU A 76 24.30 -1.78 -0.95
N GLN A 77 23.29 -0.92 -0.86
CA GLN A 77 22.76 -0.46 0.43
C GLN A 77 22.02 -1.57 1.19
N LEU A 78 21.48 -2.56 0.49
CA LEU A 78 20.81 -3.70 1.13
C LEU A 78 21.83 -4.62 1.84
N ASP A 79 23.03 -4.76 1.27
CA ASP A 79 24.11 -5.55 1.89
C ASP A 79 24.68 -4.86 3.14
N ASP A 80 24.73 -3.51 3.12
CA ASP A 80 25.19 -2.68 4.23
C ASP A 80 24.05 -2.20 5.16
N LEU A 81 22.85 -2.79 5.05
CA LEU A 81 21.67 -2.31 5.75
C LEU A 81 21.78 -2.50 7.26
N ASP A 82 21.80 -1.39 8.00
CA ASP A 82 21.79 -1.37 9.46
C ASP A 82 20.49 -0.71 9.96
N PRO A 83 19.58 -1.46 10.61
CA PRO A 83 18.37 -0.90 11.23
C PRO A 83 18.61 0.25 12.21
N GLY A 84 19.81 0.33 12.81
CA GLY A 84 20.21 1.38 13.74
C GLY A 84 20.77 2.63 13.07
N ASP A 85 21.14 2.57 11.80
CA ASP A 85 21.71 3.69 11.05
C ASP A 85 20.72 4.19 9.98
N PRO A 86 20.15 5.40 10.16
CA PRO A 86 19.17 5.91 9.22
C PRO A 86 19.70 6.15 7.80
N ASP A 87 21.02 6.34 7.65
CA ASP A 87 21.67 6.66 6.36
C ASP A 87 21.83 5.43 5.46
N THR A 88 21.65 4.22 5.99
CA THR A 88 21.64 2.97 5.20
C THR A 88 20.33 2.76 4.42
N PHE A 89 19.31 3.60 4.66
CA PHE A 89 17.99 3.50 4.02
C PHE A 89 17.73 4.56 2.94
N VAL A 90 18.79 5.16 2.37
CA VAL A 90 18.63 6.23 1.36
C VAL A 90 18.09 5.63 0.07
N SER A 91 16.80 5.85 -0.22
CA SER A 91 16.21 5.42 -1.49
C SER A 91 16.84 6.18 -2.65
N GLY A 92 17.62 5.49 -3.47
CA GLY A 92 18.03 6.00 -4.77
C GLY A 92 17.05 5.49 -5.81
N TYR A 93 16.52 6.37 -6.65
CA TYR A 93 15.91 5.98 -7.93
C TYR A 93 16.93 5.32 -8.89
N SER A 94 17.95 4.61 -8.38
CA SER A 94 19.12 4.14 -9.12
C SER A 94 18.85 2.86 -9.91
N GLY A 95 17.68 2.25 -9.74
CA GLY A 95 17.36 0.93 -10.26
C GLY A 95 16.67 0.86 -11.62
N MET A 96 16.58 1.95 -12.42
CA MET A 96 15.94 1.81 -13.73
C MET A 96 16.89 1.20 -14.77
N ARG A 97 16.47 0.04 -15.29
CA ARG A 97 16.79 -0.34 -16.65
C ARG A 97 16.02 0.60 -17.61
N PRO A 98 16.60 1.01 -18.74
CA PRO A 98 16.03 2.02 -19.64
C PRO A 98 14.71 1.60 -20.36
N ASP A 99 14.18 0.42 -20.08
CA ASP A 99 13.04 -0.22 -20.75
C ASP A 99 11.75 -0.29 -19.90
N VAL A 100 11.67 0.44 -18.78
CA VAL A 100 10.45 0.47 -17.96
C VAL A 100 9.31 1.16 -18.73
N PHE A 101 8.30 0.37 -19.07
CA PHE A 101 7.06 0.82 -19.69
C PHE A 101 6.36 1.87 -18.81
N ASP A 102 6.09 3.04 -19.39
CA ASP A 102 5.33 4.10 -18.72
C ASP A 102 3.83 3.74 -18.68
N ALA A 103 3.45 2.97 -17.66
CA ALA A 103 2.07 2.49 -17.47
C ALA A 103 1.04 3.61 -17.36
N SER A 104 1.49 4.82 -17.02
CA SER A 104 0.71 6.05 -16.94
C SER A 104 -0.03 6.33 -18.26
N GLN A 105 0.56 5.97 -19.41
CA GLN A 105 -0.02 6.23 -20.73
C GLN A 105 -1.14 5.26 -21.12
N THR A 106 -1.36 4.20 -20.33
CA THR A 106 -2.34 3.16 -20.63
C THR A 106 -3.29 2.85 -19.48
N ALA A 107 -3.15 3.55 -18.35
CA ALA A 107 -3.98 3.33 -17.17
C ALA A 107 -5.46 3.66 -17.47
N LYS A 108 -6.33 2.66 -17.28
CA LYS A 108 -7.77 2.79 -17.46
C LYS A 108 -8.52 2.17 -16.29
N ASP A 109 -9.69 2.71 -15.97
CA ASP A 109 -10.61 2.11 -14.99
C ASP A 109 -11.33 0.88 -15.56
N SER A 110 -12.18 0.26 -14.75
CA SER A 110 -12.99 -0.91 -15.13
C SER A 110 -13.98 -0.64 -16.27
N ALA A 111 -14.35 0.63 -16.48
CA ALA A 111 -15.20 1.09 -17.57
C ALA A 111 -14.40 1.51 -18.83
N GLY A 112 -13.07 1.48 -18.77
CA GLY A 112 -12.17 1.82 -19.87
C GLY A 112 -11.85 3.32 -20.00
N ASN A 113 -12.22 4.15 -19.02
CA ASN A 113 -11.87 5.56 -18.98
C ASN A 113 -10.40 5.73 -18.57
N ALA A 114 -9.72 6.71 -19.15
CA ALA A 114 -8.33 7.00 -18.78
C ALA A 114 -8.27 7.48 -17.32
N ILE A 115 -7.34 6.93 -16.55
CA ILE A 115 -7.02 7.39 -15.20
C ILE A 115 -5.88 8.38 -15.32
N THR A 116 -5.98 9.52 -14.63
CA THR A 116 -4.86 10.48 -14.54
C THR A 116 -3.80 9.91 -13.61
N PRO A 117 -2.60 9.59 -14.11
CA PRO A 117 -1.54 9.02 -13.29
C PRO A 117 -0.92 10.08 -12.37
N PHE A 118 -0.25 9.63 -11.31
CA PHE A 118 0.59 10.49 -10.49
C PHE A 118 1.74 11.07 -11.33
N THR A 119 2.02 12.35 -11.11
CA THR A 119 3.16 13.05 -11.72
C THR A 119 4.42 12.88 -10.87
N MET A 120 5.58 13.28 -11.42
CA MET A 120 6.84 13.35 -10.65
C MET A 120 6.78 14.35 -9.48
N GLN A 121 5.77 15.23 -9.43
CA GLN A 121 5.53 16.15 -8.32
C GLN A 121 4.66 15.51 -7.23
N ASP A 122 3.84 14.53 -7.60
CA ASP A 122 3.04 13.70 -6.69
C ASP A 122 3.85 12.52 -6.11
N ASP A 123 5.18 12.57 -6.25
CA ASP A 123 6.15 11.50 -6.00
C ASP A 123 6.22 11.15 -4.51
N LEU A 124 5.21 10.39 -4.10
CA LEU A 124 5.15 9.68 -2.86
C LEU A 124 5.35 8.20 -3.17
N PRO A 125 6.39 7.56 -2.63
CA PRO A 125 6.48 6.12 -2.69
C PRO A 125 5.42 5.53 -1.77
N ALA A 126 4.48 4.76 -2.31
CA ALA A 126 3.43 4.15 -1.51
C ALA A 126 2.80 2.91 -2.14
N LEU A 127 2.27 2.04 -1.30
CA LEU A 127 1.35 0.97 -1.65
C LEU A 127 0.02 1.28 -0.99
N MET A 128 -1.01 1.59 -1.77
CA MET A 128 -2.31 2.01 -1.25
C MET A 128 -3.43 1.08 -1.73
N TYR A 129 -4.31 0.75 -0.81
CA TYR A 129 -5.53 -0.02 -1.06
C TYR A 129 -6.72 0.87 -0.71
N ASN A 130 -7.80 0.82 -1.50
CA ASN A 130 -9.08 1.40 -1.08
C ASN A 130 -10.00 0.38 -0.39
N GLY A 131 -9.62 -0.90 -0.37
CA GLY A 131 -10.36 -2.01 0.23
C GLY A 131 -9.55 -3.31 0.19
N GLY A 132 -10.08 -4.36 0.82
CA GLY A 132 -9.39 -5.64 0.94
C GLY A 132 -8.21 -5.63 1.92
N ILE A 133 -7.78 -6.83 2.27
CA ILE A 133 -6.62 -7.09 3.14
C ILE A 133 -5.36 -7.14 2.28
N ALA A 134 -4.36 -6.33 2.65
CA ALA A 134 -3.03 -6.41 2.07
C ALA A 134 -2.32 -7.64 2.64
N ASP A 135 -1.92 -8.59 1.79
CA ASP A 135 -1.29 -9.85 2.20
C ASP A 135 0.10 -9.99 1.53
N LEU A 136 1.16 -9.70 2.27
CA LEU A 136 2.51 -9.44 1.76
C LEU A 136 3.47 -10.55 2.21
N HIS A 137 3.82 -11.49 1.32
CA HIS A 137 4.48 -12.76 1.70
C HIS A 137 5.99 -12.86 1.46
N LYS A 138 6.52 -12.15 0.46
CA LYS A 138 7.91 -12.33 0.01
C LYS A 138 8.71 -11.07 0.28
N GLN A 139 9.79 -10.87 -0.47
CA GLN A 139 10.57 -9.64 -0.46
C GLN A 139 9.67 -8.45 -0.80
N VAL A 140 9.20 -7.76 0.24
CA VAL A 140 8.47 -6.50 0.13
C VAL A 140 9.38 -5.40 0.64
N ASN A 141 9.92 -4.63 -0.29
CA ASN A 141 10.97 -3.64 -0.05
C ASN A 141 10.45 -2.27 -0.46
N ILE A 142 9.90 -1.54 0.51
CA ILE A 142 9.16 -0.29 0.27
C ILE A 142 9.81 0.84 1.06
N SER A 143 10.31 1.86 0.36
CA SER A 143 10.76 3.11 0.98
C SER A 143 9.65 4.15 0.93
N GLY A 144 8.57 3.92 1.68
CA GLY A 144 7.32 4.64 1.50
C GLY A 144 6.23 4.25 2.48
N VAL A 145 4.98 4.62 2.14
CA VAL A 145 3.81 4.31 2.98
C VAL A 145 3.09 3.07 2.46
N ILE A 146 2.79 2.11 3.33
CA ILE A 146 1.77 1.09 3.06
C ILE A 146 0.49 1.56 3.75
N TYR A 147 -0.59 1.72 2.98
CA TYR A 147 -1.92 2.06 3.49
C TYR A 147 -2.91 0.95 3.12
N SER A 148 -3.40 0.23 4.14
CA SER A 148 -4.51 -0.72 3.99
C SER A 148 -5.66 -0.34 4.94
N PRO A 149 -6.84 0.04 4.43
CA PRO A 149 -7.94 0.49 5.26
C PRO A 149 -8.56 -0.64 6.10
N VAL A 150 -8.39 -1.91 5.69
CA VAL A 150 -8.95 -3.07 6.40
C VAL A 150 -7.92 -3.71 7.31
N PHE A 151 -6.86 -4.29 6.75
CA PHE A 151 -5.84 -4.98 7.54
C PHE A 151 -4.57 -5.16 6.69
N ALA A 152 -3.40 -5.06 7.32
CA ALA A 152 -2.13 -5.36 6.66
C ALA A 152 -1.49 -6.60 7.29
N GLU A 153 -1.29 -7.64 6.50
CA GLU A 153 -0.54 -8.84 6.85
C GLU A 153 0.82 -8.78 6.16
N ILE A 154 1.87 -8.70 6.96
CA ILE A 154 3.28 -8.58 6.54
C ILE A 154 3.97 -9.84 7.01
N GLU A 155 4.12 -10.80 6.11
CA GLU A 155 4.60 -12.14 6.43
C GLU A 155 5.85 -12.47 5.61
N ASN A 156 7.05 -12.35 6.16
CA ASN A 156 8.23 -12.81 5.42
C ASN A 156 8.27 -14.34 5.41
N LYS A 157 7.85 -14.94 4.30
CA LYS A 157 7.90 -16.40 4.03
C LYS A 157 9.16 -16.80 3.25
N GLY A 158 10.04 -15.86 2.95
CA GLY A 158 11.28 -16.06 2.21
C GLY A 158 12.53 -16.20 3.10
N ASN A 159 13.68 -16.29 2.45
CA ASN A 159 14.99 -16.29 3.10
C ASN A 159 15.72 -14.94 2.97
N THR A 160 15.11 -13.96 2.30
CA THR A 160 15.69 -12.64 2.05
C THR A 160 15.16 -11.61 3.05
N THR A 161 15.90 -10.50 3.20
CA THR A 161 15.44 -9.36 3.98
C THR A 161 14.24 -8.70 3.29
N GLN A 162 13.18 -8.51 4.07
CA GLN A 162 12.02 -7.69 3.78
C GLN A 162 12.14 -6.39 4.59
N TYR A 163 11.93 -5.23 3.97
CA TYR A 163 11.99 -3.97 4.70
C TYR A 163 10.92 -2.96 4.28
N ILE A 164 10.52 -2.15 5.27
CA ILE A 164 9.65 -0.99 5.08
C ILE A 164 10.35 0.19 5.75
N ASN A 165 10.79 1.16 4.97
CA ASN A 165 11.35 2.43 5.43
C ASN A 165 10.34 3.54 5.18
N GLY A 166 9.50 3.83 6.16
CA GLY A 166 8.38 4.74 5.99
C GLY A 166 7.31 4.54 7.03
N ALA A 167 6.08 4.27 6.63
CA ALA A 167 4.97 4.04 7.55
C ALA A 167 4.08 2.89 7.08
N VAL A 168 3.51 2.16 8.03
CA VAL A 168 2.45 1.17 7.77
C VAL A 168 1.20 1.65 8.50
N ILE A 169 0.12 1.83 7.74
CA ILE A 169 -1.17 2.31 8.23
C ILE A 169 -2.19 1.20 7.93
N GLY A 170 -2.65 0.52 8.98
CA GLY A 170 -3.67 -0.52 8.90
C GLY A 170 -4.91 -0.11 9.69
N GLY A 171 -6.09 -0.06 9.06
CA GLY A 171 -7.31 0.41 9.73
C GLY A 171 -7.83 -0.55 10.81
N GLY A 172 -7.86 -1.84 10.53
CA GLY A 172 -8.26 -2.91 11.47
C GLY A 172 -7.10 -3.55 12.22
N GLY A 173 -5.85 -3.24 11.84
CA GLY A 173 -4.64 -3.74 12.48
C GLY A 173 -3.53 -4.09 11.50
N ILE A 174 -2.38 -4.42 12.08
CA ILE A 174 -1.17 -4.83 11.36
C ILE A 174 -0.68 -6.12 12.00
N LEU A 175 -0.54 -7.17 11.19
CA LEU A 175 0.11 -8.42 11.58
C LEU A 175 1.50 -8.45 10.94
N VAL A 176 2.53 -8.67 11.76
CA VAL A 176 3.90 -8.86 11.28
C VAL A 176 4.41 -10.21 11.73
N GLN A 177 4.82 -11.06 10.79
CA GLN A 177 5.34 -12.40 11.07
C GLN A 177 6.55 -12.72 10.19
N ASN A 178 7.55 -13.38 10.77
CA ASN A 178 8.59 -14.06 9.99
C ASN A 178 8.30 -15.55 10.04
N LYS A 179 7.96 -16.13 8.89
CA LYS A 179 7.70 -17.56 8.71
C LYS A 179 8.85 -18.28 8.01
N GLY A 180 9.71 -17.54 7.30
CA GLY A 180 10.97 -18.02 6.74
C GLY A 180 12.19 -17.61 7.56
N ASN A 181 13.38 -17.85 7.01
CA ASN A 181 14.66 -17.51 7.66
C ASN A 181 15.12 -16.06 7.40
N GLY A 182 14.36 -15.31 6.60
CA GLY A 182 14.63 -13.90 6.33
C GLY A 182 14.39 -13.00 7.54
N LYS A 183 14.78 -11.73 7.40
CA LYS A 183 14.51 -10.67 8.37
C LYS A 183 13.35 -9.81 7.89
N THR A 184 12.57 -9.26 8.82
CA THR A 184 11.63 -8.17 8.54
C THR A 184 12.06 -6.95 9.33
N ILE A 185 12.24 -5.83 8.62
CA ILE A 185 12.71 -4.57 9.19
C ILE A 185 11.66 -3.51 8.89
N ILE A 186 11.08 -2.93 9.93
CA ILE A 186 10.14 -1.82 9.78
C ILE A 186 10.75 -0.62 10.49
N LYS A 187 11.19 0.36 9.70
CA LYS A 187 11.76 1.61 10.17
C LYS A 187 10.78 2.73 9.90
N TYR A 188 10.36 3.42 10.97
CA TYR A 188 9.54 4.60 10.82
C TYR A 188 10.35 5.76 10.25
N ASN A 189 9.89 6.37 9.16
CA ASN A 189 10.46 7.58 8.60
C ASN A 189 9.38 8.69 8.54
N PRO A 190 9.38 9.67 9.46
CA PRO A 190 8.31 10.67 9.55
C PRO A 190 8.17 11.51 8.29
N ASN A 191 9.26 11.75 7.56
CA ASN A 191 9.24 12.50 6.31
C ASN A 191 8.39 11.83 5.22
N THR A 192 8.17 10.51 5.30
CA THR A 192 7.28 9.80 4.37
C THR A 192 5.80 10.11 4.64
N LEU A 193 5.42 10.35 5.89
CA LEU A 193 4.05 10.62 6.29
C LEU A 193 3.68 12.10 6.08
N ASP A 194 4.63 13.01 6.34
CA ASP A 194 4.43 14.45 6.12
C ASP A 194 4.16 14.78 4.65
N ARG A 195 4.82 14.04 3.74
CA ARG A 195 4.66 14.18 2.29
C ARG A 195 3.42 13.50 1.73
N LEU A 196 2.71 12.66 2.50
CA LEU A 196 1.46 12.03 2.07
C LEU A 196 0.39 13.10 1.91
N ALA A 197 -0.18 13.26 0.71
CA ALA A 197 -1.36 14.08 0.53
C ALA A 197 -2.55 13.37 1.16
N THR A 198 -3.08 13.90 2.26
CA THR A 198 -4.33 13.42 2.87
C THR A 198 -5.35 14.54 2.88
N ASP A 199 -6.62 14.17 2.73
CA ASP A 199 -7.72 15.13 2.77
C ASP A 199 -7.69 15.88 4.11
N GLU A 200 -7.58 17.20 4.05
CA GLU A 200 -7.42 18.10 5.21
C GLU A 200 -6.29 17.74 6.19
N SER A 201 -5.25 17.00 5.78
CA SER A 201 -4.23 16.43 6.70
C SER A 201 -4.77 15.38 7.68
N ASN A 202 -5.98 14.88 7.48
CA ASN A 202 -6.55 13.80 8.30
C ASN A 202 -5.70 12.52 8.17
N GLY A 203 -5.56 11.76 9.26
CA GLY A 203 -4.81 10.51 9.27
C GLY A 203 -3.28 10.64 9.42
N LYS A 204 -2.71 11.86 9.46
CA LYS A 204 -1.28 12.08 9.76
C LYS A 204 -0.91 11.95 11.24
N THR A 205 -1.84 11.51 12.08
CA THR A 205 -1.63 11.37 13.53
C THR A 205 -1.10 9.99 13.90
N PHE A 206 0.10 9.94 14.47
CA PHE A 206 0.64 8.72 15.08
C PHE A 206 -0.09 8.42 16.40
N ARG A 207 -0.79 7.29 16.47
CA ARG A 207 -1.36 6.76 17.73
C ARG A 207 -0.87 5.33 17.93
N VAL A 208 0.00 5.14 18.93
CA VAL A 208 0.29 3.80 19.47
C VAL A 208 -0.86 3.45 20.40
N VAL A 209 -1.65 2.44 20.05
CA VAL A 209 -2.66 1.86 20.95
C VAL A 209 -2.09 0.55 21.46
N HIS A 210 -1.64 0.52 22.72
CA HIS A 210 -1.45 -0.74 23.45
C HIS A 210 -2.83 -1.20 23.92
N ARG A 211 -3.24 -2.43 23.57
CA ARG A 211 -4.29 -3.14 24.29
C ARG A 211 -3.59 -4.09 25.27
N GLU A 212 -3.84 -3.88 26.56
CA GLU A 212 -3.63 -4.89 27.61
C GLU A 212 -4.63 -6.03 27.46
#